data_AF-A0A497V5V9-F1
#
_entry.id   AF-A0A497V5V9-F1
#
_cell.length_a   1.000
_cell.length_b   1.000
_cell.length_c   1.000
_cell.angle_alpha   90.00
_cell.angle_beta   90.00
_cell.angle_gamma   90.00
#
_symmetry.space_group_name_H-M   'P 1'
#
loop_
_entity.id
_entity.type
_entity.pdbx_description
1 polymer ?
#
loop_
_entity_poly.entity_id
_entity_poly.type
_entity_poly.pdbx_seq_one_letter_code
_entity_poly.pdbx_strand_id
1 'polypeptide(L)'
;MNVADLKIKNLVEYKNQIYTITEIFHNVEQDYFVKIENDVQSISVPAASIKPIKITEEWLEKLGFSRTYSSEQSIRYERPESFIKYDIDLSSRKILEGLKIYGNAIKCRYIHEFQNIFSSLFGKETALHYGYLKTES
;
A
#
# COMPACT_ATOMS: atom_id res chain seq x y z
N MET A 1 -2.01 -10.87 -8.00
CA MET A 1 -2.07 -10.71 -6.53
C MET A 1 -2.62 -12.01 -5.98
N ASN A 2 -1.98 -12.61 -4.97
CA ASN A 2 -2.49 -13.83 -4.36
C ASN A 2 -3.54 -13.46 -3.31
N VAL A 3 -4.66 -14.18 -3.26
CA VAL A 3 -5.72 -13.95 -2.26
C VAL A 3 -5.19 -14.15 -0.84
N ALA A 4 -4.23 -15.06 -0.65
CA ALA A 4 -3.59 -15.31 0.65
C ALA A 4 -2.83 -14.09 1.20
N ASP A 5 -2.46 -13.13 0.33
CA ASP A 5 -1.77 -11.90 0.73
C ASP A 5 -2.76 -10.78 1.10
N LEU A 6 -4.07 -10.99 0.91
CA LEU A 6 -5.09 -9.99 1.23
C LEU A 6 -5.43 -10.03 2.71
N LYS A 7 -5.64 -8.84 3.28
CA LYS A 7 -6.19 -8.64 4.61
C LYS A 7 -7.35 -7.66 4.58
N ILE A 8 -8.21 -7.77 5.56
CA ILE A 8 -9.22 -6.74 5.85
C ILE A 8 -8.48 -5.40 6.01
N LYS A 9 -9.09 -4.33 5.50
CA LYS A 9 -8.56 -2.96 5.35
C LYS A 9 -7.49 -2.75 4.28
N ASN A 10 -7.09 -3.78 3.53
CA ASN A 10 -6.26 -3.55 2.35
C ASN A 10 -6.99 -2.72 1.30
N LEU A 11 -6.24 -1.82 0.65
CA LEU A 11 -6.71 -1.02 -0.47
C LEU A 11 -6.46 -1.75 -1.78
N VAL A 12 -7.50 -1.81 -2.60
CA VAL A 12 -7.50 -2.51 -3.89
C VAL A 12 -8.21 -1.68 -4.94
N GLU A 13 -7.88 -1.91 -6.21
CA GLU A 13 -8.56 -1.30 -7.33
C GLU A 13 -9.61 -2.27 -7.90
N TYR A 14 -10.80 -1.75 -8.16
CA TYR A 14 -11.86 -2.45 -8.90
C TYR A 14 -12.55 -1.47 -9.84
N LYS A 15 -12.63 -1.81 -11.14
CA LYS A 15 -13.23 -0.95 -12.17
C LYS A 15 -12.74 0.52 -12.10
N ASN A 16 -11.42 0.70 -12.00
CA ASN A 16 -10.72 2.00 -11.93
C ASN A 16 -11.11 2.88 -10.73
N GLN A 17 -11.62 2.26 -9.65
CA GLN A 17 -11.91 2.92 -8.39
C GLN A 17 -11.20 2.20 -7.26
N ILE A 18 -10.84 2.95 -6.22
CA ILE A 18 -10.19 2.43 -5.02
C ILE A 18 -11.26 2.00 -4.03
N TYR A 19 -11.06 0.82 -3.44
CA TYR A 19 -11.89 0.29 -2.38
C TYR A 19 -11.04 -0.25 -1.24
N THR A 20 -11.65 -0.33 -0.08
CA THR A 20 -11.14 -1.03 1.10
C THR A 20 -11.81 -2.39 1.20
N ILE A 21 -11.03 -3.45 1.43
CA ILE A 21 -11.57 -4.78 1.73
C ILE A 21 -12.18 -4.76 3.14
N THR A 22 -13.46 -5.09 3.27
CA THR A 22 -14.15 -5.16 4.57
C THR A 22 -14.35 -6.59 5.04
N GLU A 23 -14.53 -7.54 4.11
CA GLU A 23 -14.72 -8.97 4.41
C GLU A 23 -14.02 -9.83 3.35
N ILE A 24 -13.54 -11.02 3.76
CA ILE A 24 -12.97 -12.04 2.88
C ILE A 24 -13.66 -13.36 3.22
N PHE A 25 -14.22 -14.03 2.22
CA PHE A 25 -14.96 -15.27 2.41
C PHE A 25 -14.80 -16.18 1.18
N HIS A 26 -15.21 -17.44 1.31
CA HIS A 26 -15.24 -18.38 0.18
C HIS A 26 -16.63 -19.00 0.06
N ASN A 27 -17.00 -19.38 -1.16
CA ASN A 27 -18.23 -20.15 -1.38
C ASN A 27 -17.99 -21.65 -1.10
N VAL A 28 -19.04 -22.46 -1.27
CA VAL A 28 -18.98 -23.93 -1.09
C VAL A 28 -17.99 -24.59 -2.07
N GLU A 29 -17.75 -23.97 -3.23
CA GLU A 29 -16.82 -24.41 -4.27
C GLU A 29 -15.37 -23.92 -4.04
N GLN A 30 -15.10 -23.29 -2.89
CA GLN A 30 -13.80 -22.72 -2.48
C GLN A 30 -13.29 -21.54 -3.34
N ASP A 31 -14.16 -20.92 -4.14
CA ASP A 31 -13.82 -19.65 -4.78
C ASP A 31 -13.81 -18.53 -3.74
N TYR A 32 -12.71 -17.77 -3.73
CA TYR A 32 -12.57 -16.64 -2.82
C TYR A 32 -13.27 -15.38 -3.35
N PHE A 33 -14.04 -14.78 -2.47
CA PHE A 33 -14.73 -13.50 -2.66
C PHE A 33 -14.26 -12.49 -1.61
N VAL A 34 -14.37 -11.23 -1.98
CA VAL A 34 -14.11 -10.10 -1.10
C VAL A 34 -15.31 -9.18 -1.12
N LYS A 35 -15.67 -8.66 0.04
CA LYS A 35 -16.53 -7.49 0.13
C LYS A 35 -15.63 -6.26 0.15
N ILE A 36 -15.90 -5.35 -0.78
CA ILE A 36 -15.14 -4.13 -0.98
C ILE A 36 -16.06 -2.92 -0.82
N GLU A 37 -15.54 -1.88 -0.19
CA GLU A 37 -16.30 -0.69 0.16
C GLU A 37 -15.53 0.59 -0.14
N ASN A 38 -16.24 1.61 -0.60
CA ASN A 38 -15.77 2.99 -0.69
C ASN A 38 -16.93 3.93 -0.32
N ASP A 39 -16.72 5.24 -0.44
CA ASP A 39 -17.72 6.25 -0.05
C ASP A 39 -19.04 6.20 -0.85
N VAL A 40 -19.08 5.45 -1.95
CA VAL A 40 -20.23 5.38 -2.86
C VAL A 40 -21.00 4.07 -2.72
N GLN A 41 -20.31 2.94 -2.52
CA GLN A 41 -20.95 1.63 -2.49
C GLN A 41 -20.15 0.57 -1.73
N SER A 42 -20.88 -0.49 -1.32
CA SER A 42 -20.34 -1.71 -0.73
C SER A 42 -20.83 -2.90 -1.56
N ILE A 43 -19.91 -3.66 -2.15
CA ILE A 43 -20.22 -4.77 -3.08
C ILE A 43 -19.33 -5.98 -2.83
N SER A 44 -19.87 -7.17 -3.13
CA SER A 44 -19.09 -8.42 -3.12
C SER A 44 -18.65 -8.80 -4.51
N VAL A 45 -17.36 -9.09 -4.68
CA VAL A 45 -16.76 -9.44 -5.97
C VAL A 45 -15.80 -10.63 -5.83
N PRO A 46 -15.58 -11.42 -6.90
CA PRO A 46 -14.52 -12.43 -6.88
C PRO A 46 -13.16 -11.80 -6.60
N ALA A 47 -12.36 -12.41 -5.72
CA ALA A 47 -11.05 -11.89 -5.34
C ALA A 47 -10.07 -11.81 -6.54
N ALA A 48 -10.29 -12.63 -7.58
CA ALA A 48 -9.53 -12.56 -8.83
C ALA A 48 -9.83 -11.30 -9.68
N SER A 49 -10.92 -10.60 -9.41
CA SER A 49 -11.36 -9.43 -10.18
C SER A 49 -10.79 -8.10 -9.69
N ILE A 50 -10.24 -8.07 -8.47
CA ILE A 50 -9.59 -6.90 -7.90
C ILE A 50 -8.11 -6.84 -8.29
N LYS A 51 -7.58 -5.62 -8.43
CA LYS A 51 -6.21 -5.37 -8.85
C LYS A 51 -5.41 -4.74 -7.70
N PRO A 52 -4.12 -5.11 -7.55
CA PRO A 52 -3.25 -4.42 -6.61
C PRO A 52 -2.98 -2.99 -7.09
N ILE A 53 -2.92 -2.04 -6.16
CA ILE A 53 -2.54 -0.65 -6.46
C ILE A 53 -1.03 -0.52 -6.35
N LYS A 54 -0.37 -0.06 -7.43
CA LYS A 54 1.07 0.18 -7.44
C LYS A 54 1.43 1.40 -6.59
N ILE A 55 2.51 1.31 -5.82
CA ILE A 55 3.07 2.46 -5.10
C ILE A 55 3.65 3.44 -6.12
N THR A 56 3.09 4.64 -6.14
CA THR A 56 3.56 5.82 -6.88
C THR A 56 4.07 6.87 -5.89
N GLU A 57 4.67 7.95 -6.39
CA GLU A 57 5.00 9.12 -5.56
C GLU A 57 3.77 9.65 -4.79
N GLU A 58 2.65 9.87 -5.47
CA GLU A 58 1.39 10.32 -4.83
C GLU A 58 0.97 9.40 -3.68
N TRP A 59 1.13 8.08 -3.85
CA TRP A 59 0.83 7.13 -2.79
C TRP A 59 1.83 7.17 -1.65
N LEU A 60 3.11 7.38 -1.92
CA LEU A 60 4.12 7.54 -0.87
C LEU A 60 3.78 8.74 0.01
N GLU A 61 3.38 9.87 -0.56
CA GLU A 61 2.93 11.05 0.17
C GLU A 61 1.70 10.75 1.04
N LYS A 62 0.67 10.10 0.48
CA LYS A 62 -0.53 9.66 1.23
C LYS A 62 -0.21 8.67 2.36
N LEU A 63 0.85 7.89 2.20
CA LEU A 63 1.36 6.94 3.21
C LEU A 63 2.30 7.62 4.23
N GLY A 64 2.44 8.94 4.18
CA GLY A 64 3.21 9.74 5.14
C GLY A 64 4.71 9.77 4.88
N PHE A 65 5.14 9.45 3.66
CA PHE A 65 6.52 9.67 3.26
C PHE A 65 6.71 11.08 2.70
N SER A 66 7.93 11.58 2.81
CA SER A 66 8.37 12.83 2.20
C SER A 66 9.61 12.57 1.34
N ARG A 67 9.71 13.28 0.21
CA ARG A 67 10.88 13.20 -0.66
C ARG A 67 12.09 13.85 0.05
N THR A 68 13.17 13.10 0.25
CA THR A 68 14.38 13.60 0.93
C THR A 68 15.60 13.64 0.03
N TYR A 69 15.59 12.91 -1.09
CA TYR A 69 16.69 12.91 -2.04
C TYR A 69 16.18 12.62 -3.46
N SER A 70 16.80 13.25 -4.45
CA SER A 70 16.50 13.07 -5.87
C SER A 70 17.78 13.17 -6.68
N SER A 71 17.94 12.27 -7.63
CA SER A 71 19.07 12.19 -8.56
C SER A 71 18.61 11.59 -9.88
N GLU A 72 19.45 11.63 -10.91
CA GLU A 72 19.19 10.98 -12.21
C GLU A 72 18.92 9.47 -12.11
N GLN A 73 19.39 8.82 -11.04
CA GLN A 73 19.30 7.36 -10.88
C GLN A 73 18.18 6.92 -9.94
N SER A 74 17.78 7.75 -8.99
CA SER A 74 16.79 7.38 -7.99
C SER A 74 16.21 8.58 -7.26
N ILE A 75 15.00 8.39 -6.74
CA ILE A 75 14.32 9.30 -5.83
C ILE A 75 14.06 8.54 -4.52
N ARG A 76 14.40 9.16 -3.39
CA ARG A 76 14.18 8.59 -2.06
C ARG A 76 13.10 9.34 -1.31
N TYR A 77 12.25 8.55 -0.70
CA TYR A 77 11.19 8.97 0.20
C TYR A 77 11.47 8.40 1.59
N GLU A 78 11.35 9.21 2.63
CA GLU A 78 11.53 8.80 4.02
C GLU A 78 10.30 9.19 4.84
N ARG A 79 9.96 8.34 5.82
CA ARG A 79 9.00 8.67 6.87
C ARG A 79 9.70 9.45 7.99
N PRO A 80 8.94 10.11 8.90
CA PRO A 80 9.50 10.71 10.11
C PRO A 80 10.35 9.72 10.93
N GLU A 81 9.96 8.44 10.92
CA GLU A 81 10.79 7.35 11.41
C GLU A 81 11.95 7.08 10.42
N SER A 82 13.14 7.57 10.74
CA SER A 82 14.34 7.56 9.86
C SER A 82 14.78 6.16 9.36
N PHE A 83 14.28 5.09 9.98
CA PHE A 83 14.58 3.72 9.58
C PHE A 83 13.69 3.17 8.46
N ILE A 84 12.62 3.88 8.06
CA ILE A 84 11.75 3.50 6.94
C ILE A 84 11.99 4.41 5.75
N LYS A 85 12.40 3.81 4.63
CA LYS A 85 12.69 4.52 3.38
C LYS A 85 12.03 3.79 2.21
N TYR A 86 11.73 4.51 1.16
CA TYR A 86 11.28 3.93 -0.10
C TYR A 86 12.07 4.57 -1.24
N ASP A 87 12.75 3.74 -2.03
CA ASP A 87 13.53 4.19 -3.18
C ASP A 87 12.74 3.89 -4.47
N ILE A 88 12.50 4.93 -5.28
CA ILE A 88 12.06 4.78 -6.66
C ILE A 88 13.32 4.79 -7.53
N ASP A 89 13.66 3.64 -8.10
CA ASP A 89 14.79 3.51 -9.03
C ASP A 89 14.39 4.02 -10.41
N LEU A 90 15.09 5.02 -10.95
CA LEU A 90 14.83 5.59 -12.27
C LEU A 90 15.59 4.87 -13.39
N SER A 91 16.52 3.98 -13.03
CA SER A 91 17.23 3.15 -14.00
C SER A 91 16.30 2.10 -14.63
N SER A 92 16.67 1.59 -15.81
CA SER A 92 15.94 0.48 -16.45
C SER A 92 16.01 -0.84 -15.68
N ARG A 93 17.00 -0.99 -14.78
CA ARG A 93 17.27 -2.26 -14.07
C ARG A 93 16.43 -2.45 -12.81
N LYS A 94 15.93 -1.37 -12.21
CA LYS A 94 15.03 -1.40 -11.03
C LYS A 94 15.58 -2.19 -9.83
N ILE A 95 16.90 -2.17 -9.64
CA ILE A 95 17.59 -2.95 -8.60
C ILE A 95 17.36 -2.33 -7.22
N LEU A 96 17.31 -0.99 -7.15
CA LEU A 96 17.15 -0.25 -5.90
C LEU A 96 15.68 0.01 -5.55
N GLU A 97 14.72 -0.41 -6.39
CA GLU A 97 13.30 -0.08 -6.24
C GLU A 97 12.66 -0.83 -5.06
N GLY A 98 12.05 -0.09 -4.13
CA GLY A 98 11.20 -0.64 -3.09
C GLY A 98 11.46 -0.09 -1.69
N LEU A 99 10.87 -0.77 -0.71
CA LEU A 99 10.90 -0.41 0.70
C LEU A 99 12.22 -0.83 1.35
N LYS A 100 12.74 -0.01 2.25
CA LYS A 100 13.89 -0.31 3.11
C LYS A 100 13.51 -0.09 4.56
N ILE A 101 13.78 -1.09 5.40
CA ILE A 101 13.54 -1.03 6.84
C ILE A 101 14.84 -1.39 7.55
N TYR A 102 15.36 -0.47 8.36
CA TYR A 102 16.70 -0.58 8.98
C TYR A 102 17.82 -0.90 7.96
N GLY A 103 17.72 -0.32 6.76
CA GLY A 103 18.67 -0.55 5.67
C GLY A 103 18.46 -1.84 4.86
N ASN A 104 17.60 -2.75 5.31
CA ASN A 104 17.29 -3.99 4.59
C ASN A 104 16.26 -3.74 3.50
N ALA A 105 16.57 -4.16 2.26
CA ALA A 105 15.64 -4.06 1.15
C ALA A 105 14.52 -5.10 1.26
N ILE A 106 13.28 -4.64 1.13
CA ILE A 106 12.07 -5.44 1.15
C ILE A 106 11.34 -5.22 -0.16
N LYS A 107 11.03 -6.32 -0.85
CA LYS A 107 10.21 -6.26 -2.05
C LYS A 107 8.81 -5.81 -1.66
N CYS A 108 8.48 -4.56 -1.99
CA CYS A 108 7.20 -3.95 -1.73
C CYS A 108 6.94 -2.97 -2.88
N ARG A 109 6.02 -3.34 -3.77
CA ARG A 109 5.66 -2.60 -4.98
C ARG A 109 4.20 -2.15 -4.97
N TYR A 110 3.38 -2.78 -4.12
CA TYR A 110 1.96 -2.55 -4.04
C TYR A 110 1.54 -2.10 -2.65
N ILE A 111 0.46 -1.32 -2.58
CA ILE A 111 0.00 -0.71 -1.34
C ILE A 111 -0.38 -1.75 -0.29
N HIS A 112 -1.10 -2.81 -0.67
CA HIS A 112 -1.48 -3.87 0.27
C HIS A 112 -0.26 -4.52 0.95
N GLU A 113 0.85 -4.70 0.22
CA GLU A 113 2.10 -5.22 0.78
C GLU A 113 2.64 -4.26 1.85
N PHE A 114 2.66 -2.95 1.55
CA PHE A 114 3.07 -1.93 2.53
C PHE A 114 2.14 -1.92 3.75
N GLN A 115 0.82 -1.92 3.54
CA GLN A 115 -0.16 -1.94 4.62
C GLN A 115 0.04 -3.15 5.53
N ASN A 116 0.27 -4.33 4.95
CA ASN A 116 0.48 -5.58 5.70
C ASN A 116 1.81 -5.60 6.47
N ILE A 117 2.89 -5.09 5.87
CA ILE A 117 4.19 -4.97 6.54
C ILE A 117 4.07 -3.98 7.70
N PHE A 118 3.51 -2.81 7.43
CA PHE A 118 3.41 -1.74 8.41
C PHE A 118 2.53 -2.13 9.60
N SER A 119 1.34 -2.73 9.35
CA SER A 119 0.47 -3.21 10.42
C SER A 119 1.16 -4.26 11.29
N SER A 120 1.98 -5.13 10.69
CA SER A 120 2.69 -6.20 11.41
C SER A 120 3.84 -5.65 12.26
N LEU A 121 4.51 -4.57 11.82
CA LEU A 121 5.62 -3.96 12.56
C LEU A 121 5.14 -3.08 13.71
N PHE A 122 4.03 -2.36 13.53
CA PHE A 122 3.60 -1.32 14.48
C PHE A 122 2.37 -1.69 15.30
N GLY A 123 1.70 -2.80 15.00
CA GLY A 123 0.45 -3.20 15.66
C GLY A 123 -0.70 -2.22 15.48
N LYS A 124 -0.49 -1.14 14.70
CA LYS A 124 -1.45 -0.12 14.34
C LYS A 124 -1.76 -0.28 12.87
N GLU A 125 -3.03 -0.30 12.53
CA GLU A 125 -3.46 -0.25 11.14
C GLU A 125 -2.98 1.05 10.51
N THR A 126 -2.60 0.99 9.23
CA THR A 126 -2.28 2.19 8.45
C THR A 126 -3.56 2.99 8.24
N ALA A 127 -3.92 3.82 9.21
CA ALA A 127 -4.81 4.93 8.95
C ALA A 127 -4.10 5.79 7.89
N LEU A 128 -4.62 5.80 6.67
CA LEU A 128 -4.22 6.80 5.68
C LEU A 128 -4.34 8.15 6.38
N HIS A 129 -3.24 8.89 6.46
CA HIS A 129 -3.24 10.23 7.05
C HIS A 129 -3.97 11.16 6.07
N TYR A 130 -5.30 11.13 6.07
CA TYR A 130 -6.14 12.11 5.36
C TYR A 130 -6.22 13.46 6.10
N GLY A 131 -5.40 13.68 7.13
CA GLY A 131 -5.33 14.96 7.81
C GLY A 131 -4.36 14.99 8.98
N TYR A 132 -3.13 15.42 8.73
CA TYR A 132 -2.39 16.26 9.67
C TYR A 132 -1.82 17.45 8.89
N LEU A 133 -2.74 18.26 8.36
CA LEU A 133 -2.49 19.68 8.14
C LEU A 133 -3.10 20.41 9.34
N LYS A 134 -2.21 21.04 10.12
CA LYS A 134 -2.46 21.95 11.26
C LYS A 134 -2.93 21.32 12.58
N THR A 135 -2.06 21.42 13.59
CA THR A 135 -2.22 22.46 14.62
C THR A 135 -0.84 22.91 15.08
N GLU A 136 -0.58 24.20 14.91
CA GLU A 136 0.50 24.94 15.57
C GLU A 136 0.31 24.88 17.09
N SER A 137 1.42 24.95 17.83
CA SER A 137 1.51 25.52 19.17
C SER A 137 2.91 26.10 19.36
#